data_AF-A0A067KZU3-F1
#
_entry.id   AF-A0A067KZU3-F1
#
_cell.length_a   1.000
_cell.length_b   1.000
_cell.length_c   1.000
_cell.angle_alpha   90.00
_cell.angle_beta   90.00
_cell.angle_gamma   90.00
#
_symmetry.space_group_name_H-M   'P 1'
#
loop_
_entity.id
_entity.type
_entity.pdbx_description
1 polymer ?
#
loop_
_entity_poly.entity_id
_entity_poly.type
_entity_poly.pdbx_seq_one_letter_code
_entity_poly.pdbx_strand_id
1 'polypeptide(L)'
;MSHMKLIEKVGDAYRVVGAREDSSEDKEAEGASGTDMEEGNPPPFGSSFGAGTSSAGPSFQGTSNMSNDEVLARMMSRMDIFDTCLNGMESMIADRFQSIEIMHGSLDSRMDTLQGQLQTVIQLLQPHPPPPPES
;
A
#
# COMPACT_ATOMS: atom_id res chain seq x y z
N MET A 1 -17.19 4.78 -4.01
CA MET A 1 -15.81 5.06 -3.58
C MET A 1 -15.85 5.24 -2.07
N SER A 2 -15.62 4.16 -1.32
CA SER A 2 -15.75 4.13 0.14
C SER A 2 -14.47 4.70 0.75
N HIS A 3 -14.56 5.81 1.47
CA HIS A 3 -13.43 6.39 2.19
C HIS A 3 -12.93 5.40 3.26
N MET A 4 -11.71 4.89 3.07
CA MET A 4 -11.00 4.14 4.11
C MET A 4 -10.64 5.09 5.25
N LYS A 5 -11.14 4.82 6.45
CA LYS A 5 -10.82 5.58 7.66
C LYS A 5 -9.70 4.87 8.42
N LEU A 6 -8.66 5.61 8.77
CA LEU A 6 -7.56 5.10 9.58
C LEU A 6 -8.02 4.99 11.04
N ILE A 7 -7.92 3.79 11.62
CA ILE A 7 -8.28 3.54 13.03
C ILE A 7 -7.00 3.21 13.79
N GLU A 8 -6.77 3.92 14.90
CA GLU A 8 -5.65 3.71 15.80
C GLU A 8 -6.12 3.06 17.10
N LYS A 9 -5.32 2.14 17.64
CA LYS A 9 -5.56 1.50 18.94
C LYS A 9 -4.75 2.22 20.02
N VAL A 10 -5.45 2.69 21.06
CA VAL A 10 -4.86 3.34 22.24
C VAL A 10 -5.30 2.56 23.48
N GLY A 11 -4.40 1.74 24.02
CA GLY A 11 -4.73 0.78 25.09
C GLY A 11 -5.71 -0.28 24.59
N ASP A 12 -6.82 -0.47 25.31
CA ASP A 12 -7.89 -1.41 24.94
C ASP A 12 -8.98 -0.79 24.05
N ALA A 13 -8.87 0.50 23.70
CA ALA A 13 -9.86 1.23 22.92
C ALA A 13 -9.33 1.60 21.52
N TYR A 14 -10.25 1.71 20.55
CA TYR A 14 -9.96 2.11 19.17
C TYR A 14 -10.59 3.49 18.88
N ARG A 15 -9.85 4.39 18.21
CA ARG A 15 -10.37 5.69 17.74
C ARG A 15 -10.06 5.91 16.26
N VAL A 16 -10.93 6.64 15.56
CA VAL A 16 -10.71 7.04 14.17
C VAL A 16 -9.76 8.24 14.15
N VAL A 17 -8.63 8.11 13.47
CA VAL A 17 -7.65 9.18 13.29
C VAL A 17 -8.11 10.07 12.14
N GLY A 18 -8.35 11.36 12.43
CA GLY A 18 -8.52 12.40 11.42
C GLY A 18 -9.95 12.81 11.07
N ALA A 19 -10.92 12.69 11.97
CA ALA A 19 -12.21 13.36 11.76
C ALA A 19 -12.05 14.88 11.96
N ARG A 20 -11.76 15.62 10.89
CA ARG A 20 -11.93 17.08 10.84
C ARG A 20 -13.39 17.33 10.49
N GLU A 21 -14.12 18.03 11.37
CA GLU A 21 -15.49 18.44 11.09
C GLU A 21 -15.54 19.36 9.86
N ASP A 22 -16.57 19.17 9.05
CA ASP A 22 -16.90 20.03 7.90
C ASP A 22 -16.98 21.50 8.31
N SER A 23 -16.26 22.36 7.60
CA SER A 23 -16.70 23.74 7.37
C SER A 23 -16.31 24.18 5.97
N SER A 24 -17.34 24.34 5.15
CA SER A 24 -17.37 25.09 3.90
C SER A 24 -16.65 26.44 4.01
N GLU A 25 -15.81 26.79 3.03
CA GLU A 25 -16.17 27.75 1.98
C GLU A 25 -15.03 27.90 0.97
N ASP A 26 -15.42 28.00 -0.28
CA ASP A 26 -14.63 28.22 -1.48
C ASP A 26 -13.90 29.57 -1.45
N LYS A 27 -12.65 29.62 -1.93
CA LYS A 27 -12.01 30.82 -2.53
C LYS A 27 -10.71 30.45 -3.26
N GLU A 28 -10.79 30.58 -4.59
CA GLU A 28 -9.68 30.74 -5.53
C GLU A 28 -8.60 31.72 -5.04
N ALA A 29 -7.33 31.37 -5.29
CA ALA A 29 -6.31 32.29 -5.81
C ALA A 29 -5.04 31.52 -6.21
N GLU A 30 -4.83 31.40 -7.53
CA GLU A 30 -3.58 31.63 -8.29
C GLU A 30 -2.22 31.18 -7.70
N GLY A 31 -1.47 30.43 -8.51
CA GLY A 31 -0.11 30.86 -8.82
C GLY A 31 1.01 29.83 -8.77
N ALA A 32 1.55 29.57 -9.96
CA ALA A 32 2.95 29.30 -10.29
C ALA A 32 3.52 27.85 -10.16
N SER A 33 3.61 27.24 -11.35
CA SER A 33 4.87 26.89 -12.02
C SER A 33 5.76 25.81 -11.43
N GLY A 34 5.94 24.72 -12.21
CA GLY A 34 7.27 24.13 -12.39
C GLY A 34 7.31 22.64 -12.70
N THR A 35 8.01 22.35 -13.81
CA THR A 35 8.82 21.15 -14.08
C THR A 35 8.09 19.86 -14.50
N ASP A 36 7.88 19.76 -15.81
CA ASP A 36 8.52 18.78 -16.70
C ASP A 36 9.18 17.56 -16.02
N MET A 37 8.51 16.41 -16.09
CA MET A 37 9.14 15.09 -16.11
C MET A 37 8.36 14.18 -17.06
N GLU A 38 9.05 13.73 -18.11
CA GLU A 38 8.70 12.63 -19.01
C GLU A 38 8.36 11.35 -18.23
N GLU A 39 7.09 10.95 -18.23
CA GLU A 39 6.72 9.55 -18.02
C GLU A 39 5.46 9.21 -18.83
N GLY A 40 5.55 8.15 -19.63
CA GLY A 40 4.61 7.78 -20.68
C GLY A 40 3.16 7.71 -20.20
N ASN A 41 2.35 8.62 -20.72
CA ASN A 41 0.93 8.72 -20.39
C ASN A 41 0.15 7.56 -21.05
N PRO A 42 -0.69 6.79 -20.32
CA PRO A 42 -1.69 5.95 -20.95
C PRO A 42 -2.64 6.82 -21.81
N PRO A 43 -3.32 6.24 -22.82
CA PRO A 43 -4.01 7.04 -23.83
C PRO A 43 -5.02 8.00 -23.16
N PRO A 44 -5.07 9.28 -23.56
CA PRO A 44 -5.89 10.27 -22.88
C PRO A 44 -7.36 9.85 -22.90
N PHE A 45 -7.94 9.63 -21.71
CA PHE A 45 -9.38 9.60 -21.58
C PHE A 45 -9.90 10.94 -22.08
N GLY A 46 -10.66 10.90 -23.18
CA GLY A 46 -11.24 12.09 -23.79
C GLY A 46 -12.13 12.83 -22.80
N SER A 47 -11.68 13.98 -22.33
CA SER A 47 -12.52 14.95 -21.63
C SER A 47 -12.09 16.35 -22.06
N SER A 48 -12.71 16.83 -23.12
CA SER A 48 -12.65 18.22 -23.57
C SER A 48 -13.71 19.01 -22.81
N PHE A 49 -13.31 20.00 -22.00
CA PHE A 49 -14.20 21.08 -21.55
C PHE A 49 -13.60 22.39 -22.06
N GLY A 50 -14.36 23.04 -22.96
CA GLY A 50 -13.82 24.02 -23.91
C GLY A 50 -13.98 25.50 -23.53
N ALA A 51 -13.15 26.33 -24.17
CA ALA A 51 -13.43 27.72 -24.51
C ALA A 51 -13.74 27.77 -26.02
N GLY A 52 -14.90 28.33 -26.38
CA GLY A 52 -15.55 28.09 -27.68
C GLY A 52 -14.88 28.73 -28.90
N THR A 53 -14.99 28.05 -30.04
CA THR A 53 -15.56 28.56 -31.31
C THR A 53 -15.88 27.38 -32.23
N SER A 54 -16.95 27.50 -33.02
CA SER A 54 -17.25 26.70 -34.22
C SER A 54 -17.49 25.19 -34.07
N SER A 55 -18.75 24.83 -33.83
CA SER A 55 -19.52 23.88 -34.64
C SER A 55 -18.78 22.66 -35.23
N ALA A 56 -18.46 21.70 -34.37
CA ALA A 56 -18.65 20.26 -34.56
C ALA A 56 -17.98 19.60 -33.36
N GLY A 57 -18.74 19.48 -32.26
CA GLY A 57 -18.33 18.56 -31.20
C GLY A 57 -18.13 17.17 -31.80
N PRO A 58 -17.33 16.28 -31.19
CA PRO A 58 -17.24 14.91 -31.68
C PRO A 58 -18.68 14.42 -31.77
N SER A 59 -19.14 14.17 -32.99
CA SER A 59 -20.43 13.55 -33.18
C SER A 59 -20.32 12.26 -32.39
N PHE A 60 -21.18 12.06 -31.40
CA PHE A 60 -21.48 10.71 -30.92
C PHE A 60 -22.18 10.00 -32.07
N GLN A 61 -21.39 9.68 -33.10
CA GLN A 61 -21.81 9.03 -34.31
C GLN A 61 -21.74 7.54 -34.02
N GLY A 62 -22.85 7.07 -33.50
CA GLY A 62 -23.03 5.70 -33.06
C GLY A 62 -23.56 5.68 -31.66
N THR A 63 -24.88 5.73 -31.52
CA THR A 63 -25.52 4.84 -30.54
C THR A 63 -25.07 3.44 -30.95
N SER A 64 -23.96 2.95 -30.41
CA SER A 64 -23.55 1.57 -30.64
C SER A 64 -24.72 0.73 -30.14
N ASN A 65 -25.45 0.10 -31.06
CA ASN A 65 -26.48 -0.86 -30.72
C ASN A 65 -25.78 -2.13 -30.21
N MET A 66 -25.07 -2.00 -29.09
CA MET A 66 -24.51 -3.13 -28.37
C MET A 66 -25.70 -3.93 -27.87
N SER A 67 -25.71 -5.22 -28.18
CA SER A 67 -26.66 -6.11 -27.53
C SER A 67 -26.33 -6.20 -26.05
N ASN A 68 -27.34 -6.55 -25.24
CA ASN A 68 -27.12 -6.80 -23.81
C ASN A 68 -26.03 -7.85 -23.57
N ASP A 69 -25.93 -8.85 -24.47
CA ASP A 69 -24.89 -9.89 -24.40
C ASP A 69 -23.49 -9.31 -24.61
N GLU A 70 -23.32 -8.34 -25.51
CA GLU A 70 -22.03 -7.67 -25.72
C GLU A 70 -21.63 -6.83 -24.50
N VAL A 71 -22.60 -6.14 -23.89
CA VAL A 71 -22.37 -5.39 -22.65
C VAL A 71 -21.97 -6.33 -21.52
N LEU A 72 -22.67 -7.46 -21.37
CA LEU A 72 -22.35 -8.48 -20.36
C LEU A 72 -20.97 -9.10 -20.59
N ALA A 73 -20.64 -9.47 -21.82
CA ALA A 73 -19.32 -10.01 -22.17
C ALA A 73 -18.19 -9.01 -21.87
N ARG A 74 -18.41 -7.72 -22.15
CA ARG A 74 -17.45 -6.66 -21.80
C ARG A 74 -17.32 -6.46 -20.30
N MET A 75 -18.41 -6.58 -19.54
CA MET A 75 -18.37 -6.53 -18.07
C MET A 75 -17.60 -7.72 -17.49
N MET A 76 -17.84 -8.93 -17.99
CA MET A 76 -17.11 -10.14 -17.57
C MET A 76 -15.63 -10.02 -17.89
N SER A 77 -15.27 -9.62 -19.11
CA SER A 77 -13.88 -9.40 -19.49
C SER A 77 -13.18 -8.35 -18.62
N ARG A 78 -13.87 -7.29 -18.21
CA ARG A 78 -13.31 -6.32 -17.25
C ARG A 78 -13.13 -6.91 -15.86
N MET A 79 -14.07 -7.75 -15.42
CA MET A 79 -13.96 -8.43 -14.13
C MET A 79 -12.76 -9.38 -14.09
N ASP A 80 -12.49 -10.11 -15.18
CA ASP A 80 -11.35 -11.02 -15.27
C ASP A 80 -10.00 -10.28 -15.15
N ILE A 81 -9.93 -9.06 -15.70
CA ILE A 81 -8.74 -8.19 -15.57
C ILE A 81 -8.57 -7.75 -14.11
N PHE A 82 -9.66 -7.37 -13.42
CA PHE A 82 -9.59 -7.02 -12.01
C PHE A 82 -9.21 -8.23 -11.14
N ASP A 83 -9.79 -9.40 -11.40
CA ASP A 83 -9.48 -10.64 -10.69
C ASP A 83 -8.00 -11.02 -10.83
N THR A 84 -7.48 -10.98 -12.07
CA THR A 84 -6.06 -11.23 -12.35
C THR A 84 -5.16 -10.23 -11.60
N CYS A 85 -5.54 -8.95 -11.59
CA CYS A 85 -4.79 -7.91 -10.88
C CYS A 85 -4.80 -8.15 -9.36
N LEU A 86 -5.97 -8.47 -8.79
CA LEU A 86 -6.11 -8.75 -7.36
C LEU A 86 -5.32 -9.99 -6.94
N ASN A 87 -5.37 -11.08 -7.71
CA ASN A 87 -4.57 -12.28 -7.48
C ASN A 87 -3.06 -11.97 -7.54
N GLY A 88 -2.64 -11.12 -8.47
CA GLY A 88 -1.26 -10.66 -8.56
C GLY A 88 -0.83 -9.87 -7.32
N MET A 89 -1.67 -8.92 -6.88
CA MET A 89 -1.43 -8.14 -5.67
C MET A 89 -1.39 -9.02 -4.41
N GLU A 90 -2.30 -9.99 -4.29
CA GLU A 90 -2.33 -10.94 -3.18
C GLU A 90 -1.04 -11.76 -3.12
N SER A 91 -0.57 -12.28 -4.25
CA SER A 91 0.69 -13.03 -4.31
C SER A 91 1.89 -12.17 -3.91
N MET A 92 1.95 -10.90 -4.33
CA MET A 92 3.03 -9.99 -3.95
C MET A 92 3.02 -9.67 -2.45
N ILE A 93 1.83 -9.56 -1.86
CA ILE A 93 1.65 -9.34 -0.43
C ILE A 93 2.07 -10.59 0.35
N ALA A 94 1.65 -11.77 -0.09
CA ALA A 94 2.02 -13.05 0.52
C ALA A 94 3.54 -13.28 0.51
N ASP A 95 4.20 -13.04 -0.62
CA ASP A 95 5.67 -13.12 -0.76
C ASP A 95 6.38 -12.19 0.23
N ARG A 96 5.92 -10.95 0.36
CA ARG A 96 6.48 -9.99 1.33
C ARG A 96 6.32 -10.46 2.76
N PHE A 97 5.15 -10.97 3.14
CA PHE A 97 4.94 -11.49 4.49
C PHE A 97 5.82 -12.70 4.78
N GLN A 98 5.97 -13.61 3.82
CA GLN A 98 6.86 -14.75 3.94
C GLN A 98 8.32 -14.31 4.13
N SER A 99 8.78 -13.32 3.36
CA SER A 99 10.12 -12.75 3.50
C SER A 99 10.35 -12.14 4.90
N ILE A 100 9.35 -11.42 5.42
CA ILE A 100 9.40 -10.86 6.79
C ILE A 100 9.47 -11.96 7.84
N GLU A 101 8.69 -13.03 7.69
CA GLU A 101 8.70 -14.17 8.61
C GLU A 101 10.07 -14.85 8.65
N ILE A 102 10.69 -15.07 7.49
CA ILE A 102 12.05 -15.62 7.38
C ILE A 102 13.07 -14.69 8.05
N MET A 103 12.97 -13.38 7.79
CA MET A 103 13.86 -12.38 8.39
C MET A 103 13.73 -12.36 9.91
N HIS A 104 12.50 -12.43 10.42
CA HIS A 104 12.23 -12.49 11.84
C HIS A 104 12.85 -13.74 12.48
N GLY A 105 12.62 -14.93 11.91
CA GLY A 105 13.23 -16.16 12.40
C GLY A 105 14.78 -16.14 12.37
N SER A 106 15.36 -15.49 11.35
CA SER A 106 16.81 -15.28 11.27
C SER A 106 17.33 -14.35 12.36
N LEU A 107 16.63 -13.25 12.64
CA LEU A 107 16.99 -12.34 13.72
C LEU A 107 16.91 -13.02 15.08
N ASP A 108 15.86 -13.79 15.32
CA ASP A 108 15.66 -14.56 16.56
C ASP A 108 16.82 -15.53 16.81
N SER A 109 17.15 -16.33 15.79
CA SER A 109 18.29 -17.27 15.83
C SER A 109 19.62 -16.56 16.11
N ARG A 110 19.81 -15.36 15.56
CA ARG A 110 21.02 -14.56 15.80
C ARG A 110 21.06 -13.99 17.22
N MET A 111 19.92 -13.57 17.77
CA MET A 111 19.84 -13.11 19.16
C MET A 111 20.14 -14.24 20.14
N ASP A 112 19.58 -15.42 19.93
CA ASP A 112 19.87 -16.61 20.73
C ASP A 112 21.37 -16.96 20.73
N THR A 113 21.98 -16.90 19.55
CA THR A 113 23.42 -17.15 19.40
C THR A 113 24.24 -16.11 20.16
N LEU A 114 23.92 -14.82 20.01
CA LEU A 114 24.63 -13.75 20.71
C LEU A 114 24.45 -13.84 22.23
N GLN A 115 23.25 -14.20 22.70
CA GLN A 115 22.96 -14.41 24.11
C GLN A 115 23.79 -15.57 24.68
N GLY A 116 23.85 -16.71 23.97
CA GLY A 116 24.68 -17.84 24.37
C GLY A 116 26.18 -17.52 24.42
N GLN A 117 26.67 -16.77 23.43
CA GLN A 117 28.05 -16.28 23.41
C GLN A 117 28.33 -15.34 24.59
N LEU A 118 27.45 -14.38 24.85
CA LEU A 118 27.60 -13.46 25.98
C LEU A 118 27.62 -14.21 27.32
N GLN A 119 26.73 -15.18 27.51
CA GLN A 119 26.68 -16.02 28.71
C GLN A 119 27.99 -16.80 28.90
N THR A 120 28.59 -17.28 27.81
CA THR A 120 29.87 -18.00 27.84
C THR A 120 31.00 -17.07 28.25
N VAL A 121 31.07 -15.87 27.69
CA VAL A 121 32.06 -14.85 28.05
C VAL A 121 31.93 -14.43 29.52
N ILE A 122 30.70 -14.24 30.01
CA ILE A 122 30.46 -13.92 31.42
C ILE A 122 30.98 -15.03 32.33
N GLN A 123 30.73 -16.31 32.01
CA GLN A 123 31.25 -17.44 32.79
C GLN A 123 32.78 -17.49 32.82
N LEU A 124 33.45 -17.20 31.71
CA LEU A 124 34.92 -17.14 31.65
C LEU A 124 35.50 -15.99 32.49
N LEU A 125 34.76 -14.90 32.63
CA LEU A 125 35.13 -13.76 33.46
C LEU A 125 34.85 -14.00 34.95
N GLN A 126 34.07 -15.02 35.32
CA GLN A 126 33.82 -15.30 36.73
C GLN A 126 35.09 -15.87 37.39
N PRO A 127 35.47 -15.35 38.58
CA PRO A 127 36.59 -15.90 39.31
C PRO A 127 36.33 -17.36 39.68
N HIS A 128 37.35 -18.21 39.50
CA HIS A 128 37.25 -19.62 39.86
C HIS A 128 36.88 -19.73 41.35
N PRO A 129 35.86 -20.54 41.71
CA PRO A 129 35.52 -20.75 43.12
C PRO A 129 36.75 -21.24 43.89
N PRO A 130 36.95 -20.77 45.14
CA PRO A 130 38.11 -21.14 45.94
C PRO A 130 38.13 -22.66 46.18
N PRO A 131 39.32 -23.26 46.26
CA PRO A 131 39.44 -24.70 46.52
C PRO A 131 38.78 -25.05 47.87
N PRO A 132 38.20 -26.27 47.98
CA PRO A 132 37.59 -26.72 49.22
C PRO A 132 38.65 -26.77 50.34
N PRO A 133 38.28 -26.50 51.61
CA PRO A 133 39.20 -26.54 52.73
C PRO A 133 39.78 -27.95 52.89
N GLU A 134 41.12 -28.04 52.88
CA GLU A 134 41.83 -29.28 53.20
C GLU A 134 41.56 -29.63 54.68
N SER A 135 41.09 -30.87 54.93
CA SER A 135 40.78 -31.40 56.26
C SER A 135 42.01 -31.99 56.96
#